data_AF-A0A4Q3SL37-F1
#
_entry.id   AF-A0A4Q3SL37-F1
#
_cell.length_a   1.000
_cell.length_b   1.000
_cell.length_c   1.000
_cell.angle_alpha   90.00
_cell.angle_beta   90.00
_cell.angle_gamma   90.00
#
_symmetry.space_group_name_H-M   'P 1'
#
loop_
_entity.id
_entity.type
_entity.pdbx_description
1 polymer ?
#
loop_
_entity_poly.entity_id
_entity_poly.type
_entity_poly.pdbx_seq_one_letter_code
_entity_poly.pdbx_strand_id
1 'polypeptide(L)'
;MNELFGYTNLLTNEWTDGIVAQLVRAAVADKSDSKKWVVFDGPVDAGWIENMNTVLDDNKMLCLPNGERIKLPATFTMMFEVQDLAVASPTTVSRCGMVF
;
A
#
# COMPACT_ATOMS: atom_id res chain seq x y z
N MET A 1 3.77 -5.33 -10.96
CA MET A 1 4.24 -5.13 -9.57
C MET A 1 5.19 -3.94 -9.43
N ASN A 2 6.23 -3.86 -10.26
CA ASN A 2 7.26 -2.82 -10.20
C ASN A 2 6.72 -1.38 -10.27
N GLU A 3 5.69 -1.11 -11.06
CA GLU A 3 5.11 0.24 -11.17
C GLU A 3 4.24 0.65 -9.97
N LEU A 4 3.73 -0.33 -9.21
CA LEU A 4 2.85 -0.07 -8.08
C LEU A 4 3.64 0.38 -6.86
N PHE A 5 4.73 -0.33 -6.54
CA PHE A 5 5.59 -0.06 -5.38
C PHE A 5 6.88 0.67 -5.71
N GLY A 6 7.31 0.61 -6.97
CA GLY A 6 8.62 1.05 -7.38
C GLY A 6 9.57 -0.13 -7.58
N TYR A 7 10.67 0.17 -8.24
CA TYR A 7 11.71 -0.80 -8.52
C TYR A 7 13.07 -0.10 -8.59
N THR A 8 14.12 -0.85 -8.27
CA THR A 8 15.49 -0.41 -8.52
C THR A 8 15.86 -0.82 -9.94
N ASN A 9 16.28 0.13 -10.77
CA ASN A 9 16.84 -0.18 -12.08
C ASN A 9 18.23 -0.83 -11.89
N LEU A 10 18.39 -2.09 -12.28
CA LEU A 10 19.64 -2.84 -12.11
C LEU A 10 20.81 -2.27 -12.94
N LEU A 11 20.52 -1.48 -13.98
CA LEU A 11 21.54 -0.89 -14.84
C LEU A 11 22.08 0.43 -14.28
N THR A 12 21.19 1.27 -13.71
CA THR A 12 21.58 2.58 -13.14
C THR A 12 21.73 2.56 -11.62
N ASN A 13 21.29 1.49 -10.95
CA ASN A 13 21.10 1.40 -9.51
C ASN A 13 20.21 2.50 -8.92
N GLU A 14 19.39 3.17 -9.76
CA GLU A 14 18.48 4.21 -9.31
C GLU A 14 17.13 3.62 -8.91
N TRP A 15 16.58 4.13 -7.82
CA TRP A 15 15.24 3.80 -7.36
C TRP A 15 14.20 4.62 -8.12
N THR A 16 13.19 3.95 -8.65
CA THR A 16 12.01 4.59 -9.24
C THR A 16 10.81 4.33 -8.35
N ASP A 17 10.19 5.39 -7.82
CA ASP A 17 9.00 5.29 -6.98
C ASP A 17 7.77 4.85 -7.78
N GLY A 18 7.04 3.88 -7.25
CA GLY A 18 5.75 3.47 -7.80
C GLY A 18 4.59 4.36 -7.36
N ILE A 19 3.41 4.09 -7.92
CA ILE A 19 2.19 4.87 -7.68
C ILE A 19 1.82 4.92 -6.19
N VAL A 20 1.90 3.79 -5.48
CA VAL A 20 1.56 3.71 -4.05
C VAL A 20 2.53 4.52 -3.20
N ALA A 21 3.83 4.45 -3.51
CA ALA A 21 4.85 5.23 -2.82
C ALA A 21 4.61 6.73 -2.98
N GLN A 22 4.29 7.18 -4.19
CA GLN A 22 3.97 8.58 -4.48
C GLN A 22 2.70 9.06 -3.75
N LEU A 23 1.63 8.25 -3.75
CA LEU A 23 0.38 8.56 -3.04
C LEU A 23 0.59 8.70 -1.53
N VAL A 24 1.32 7.76 -0.92
CA VAL A 24 1.61 7.80 0.52
C VAL A 24 2.50 9.00 0.85
N ARG A 25 3.51 9.31 0.04
CA ARG A 25 4.34 10.52 0.24
C ARG A 25 3.53 11.81 0.12
N ALA A 26 2.63 11.90 -0.85
CA ALA A 26 1.71 13.04 -0.98
C ALA A 26 0.75 13.15 0.22
N ALA A 27 0.35 12.01 0.81
CA ALA A 27 -0.44 12.00 2.03
C ALA A 27 0.36 12.46 3.25
N VAL A 28 1.62 12.04 3.38
CA VAL A 28 2.53 12.43 4.49
C VAL A 28 2.94 13.90 4.39
N ALA A 29 3.11 14.44 3.18
CA ALA A 29 3.49 15.84 2.98
C ALA A 29 2.38 16.82 3.36
N ASP A 30 1.12 16.38 3.28
CA ASP A 30 -0.03 17.20 3.65
C ASP A 30 -0.27 17.15 5.15
N LYS A 31 -0.27 18.34 5.76
CA LYS A 31 -0.44 18.53 7.21
C LYS A 31 -1.87 18.91 7.60
N SER A 32 -2.81 18.89 6.65
CA SER A 32 -4.20 19.13 6.95
C SER A 32 -4.80 17.95 7.73
N ASP A 33 -5.72 18.25 8.64
CA ASP A 33 -6.49 17.24 9.39
C ASP A 33 -7.59 16.58 8.54
N SER A 34 -7.61 16.85 7.23
CA SER A 34 -8.56 16.26 6.29
C SER A 34 -8.29 14.78 6.14
N LYS A 35 -9.34 13.96 6.24
CA LYS A 35 -9.23 12.53 5.94
C LYS A 35 -8.91 12.32 4.46
N LYS A 36 -7.91 11.51 4.20
CA LYS A 36 -7.48 11.14 2.85
C LYS A 36 -7.83 9.70 2.59
N TRP A 37 -8.50 9.45 1.47
CA TRP A 37 -8.93 8.12 1.09
C TRP A 37 -8.25 7.75 -0.22
N VAL A 38 -7.61 6.60 -0.23
CA VAL A 38 -7.09 5.98 -1.45
C VAL A 38 -7.84 4.67 -1.63
N VAL A 39 -8.54 4.57 -2.76
CA VAL A 39 -9.31 3.38 -3.13
C VAL A 39 -8.57 2.67 -4.25
N PHE A 40 -8.29 1.40 -4.03
CA PHE A 40 -7.79 0.49 -5.05
C PHE A 40 -8.98 -0.34 -5.52
N ASP A 41 -9.47 -0.02 -6.71
CA ASP A 41 -10.53 -0.75 -7.39
C ASP A 41 -9.91 -1.73 -8.38
N GLY A 42 -10.05 -3.02 -8.09
CA GLY A 42 -9.55 -4.08 -8.94
C GLY A 42 -9.33 -5.40 -8.21
N PRO A 43 -9.12 -6.49 -8.96
CA PRO A 43 -8.88 -7.80 -8.37
C PRO A 43 -7.60 -7.78 -7.52
N VAL A 44 -7.71 -8.32 -6.30
CA VAL A 44 -6.53 -8.60 -5.47
C VAL A 44 -5.77 -9.76 -6.08
N ASP A 45 -4.45 -9.62 -6.14
CA ASP A 45 -3.51 -10.67 -6.53
C ASP A 45 -2.56 -10.93 -5.36
N ALA A 46 -2.17 -12.19 -5.18
CA ALA A 46 -1.29 -12.63 -4.10
C ALA A 46 0.04 -11.84 -4.04
N GLY A 47 0.57 -11.42 -5.19
CA GLY A 47 1.88 -10.76 -5.26
C GLY A 47 1.93 -9.35 -4.67
N TRP A 48 0.86 -8.56 -4.80
CA TRP A 48 0.87 -7.18 -4.29
C TRP A 48 0.24 -7.04 -2.91
N ILE A 49 -0.72 -7.90 -2.57
CA ILE A 49 -1.39 -7.84 -1.26
C ILE A 49 -0.47 -8.27 -0.12
N GLU A 50 0.52 -9.13 -0.38
CA GLU A 50 1.52 -9.49 0.62
C GLU A 50 2.40 -8.30 1.03
N ASN A 51 2.78 -7.48 0.05
CA ASN A 51 3.53 -6.23 0.28
C ASN A 51 2.70 -5.17 1.01
N MET A 52 1.36 -5.34 1.06
CA MET A 52 0.44 -4.48 1.81
C MET A 52 0.26 -4.89 3.27
N ASN A 53 0.73 -6.06 3.70
CA ASN A 53 0.44 -6.59 5.03
C ASN A 53 0.93 -5.69 6.19
N THR A 54 2.00 -4.90 6.00
CA THR A 54 2.49 -3.92 6.98
C THR A 54 1.80 -2.56 6.90
N VAL A 55 1.13 -2.28 5.79
CA VAL A 55 0.28 -1.09 5.62
C VAL A 55 -1.07 -1.33 6.28
N LEU A 56 -1.58 -2.56 6.13
CA LEU A 56 -2.86 -3.03 6.63
C LEU A 56 -2.85 -3.41 8.11
N ASP A 57 -1.68 -3.57 8.73
CA ASP A 57 -1.57 -3.84 10.16
C ASP A 57 -1.62 -2.55 11.01
N ASP A 58 -1.57 -2.72 12.33
CA ASP A 58 -1.59 -1.60 13.29
C ASP A 58 -0.36 -0.67 13.15
N ASN A 59 0.73 -1.11 12.52
CA ASN A 59 1.91 -0.28 12.32
C ASN A 59 1.66 0.83 11.31
N LYS A 60 0.72 0.63 10.38
CA LYS A 60 0.39 1.56 9.29
C LYS A 60 1.66 2.05 8.60
N MET A 61 2.47 1.12 8.10
CA MET A 61 3.79 1.39 7.54
C MET A 61 3.97 0.76 6.16
N LEU A 62 4.26 1.59 5.16
CA LEU A 62 4.64 1.13 3.83
C LEU A 62 6.13 0.79 3.83
N CYS A 63 6.44 -0.49 3.63
CA CYS A 63 7.81 -0.97 3.45
C CYS A 63 8.07 -1.14 1.94
N LEU A 64 8.97 -0.34 1.40
CA LEU A 64 9.35 -0.40 -0.01
C LEU A 64 10.50 -1.42 -0.21
N PRO A 65 10.57 -2.07 -1.39
CA PRO A 65 11.64 -3.01 -1.73
C PRO A 65 13.08 -2.45 -1.61
N ASN A 66 13.27 -1.14 -1.70
CA ASN A 66 14.56 -0.47 -1.47
C ASN A 66 14.97 -0.39 0.01
N GLY A 67 14.13 -0.89 0.92
CA GLY A 67 14.34 -0.83 2.37
C GLY A 67 13.79 0.44 3.05
N GLU A 68 13.23 1.37 2.28
CA GLU A 68 12.59 2.56 2.81
C GLU A 68 11.29 2.19 3.54
N ARG A 69 11.04 2.88 4.65
CA ARG A 69 9.85 2.69 5.48
C ARG A 69 9.14 4.01 5.66
N ILE A 70 7.92 4.09 5.16
CA ILE A 70 7.11 5.31 5.20
C ILE A 70 5.91 5.05 6.11
N LYS A 71 5.82 5.79 7.22
CA LYS A 71 4.68 5.68 8.13
C LYS A 71 3.49 6.46 7.57
N LEU A 72 2.33 5.82 7.51
CA LEU A 72 1.11 6.45 7.04
C LEU A 72 0.55 7.39 8.12
N PRO A 73 0.05 8.59 7.75
CA PRO A 73 -0.60 9.48 8.70
C PRO A 73 -1.90 8.88 9.23
N ALA A 74 -2.31 9.26 10.43
CA ALA A 74 -3.56 8.80 11.03
C ALA A 74 -4.81 9.21 10.23
N THR A 75 -4.72 10.30 9.46
CA THR A 75 -5.78 10.81 8.57
C THR A 75 -5.90 10.03 7.27
N PHE A 76 -4.96 9.15 6.95
CA PHE A 76 -4.96 8.37 5.73
C PHE A 76 -5.70 7.04 5.90
N THR A 77 -6.58 6.74 4.96
CA THR A 77 -7.36 5.50 4.89
C THR A 77 -7.16 4.87 3.52
N MET A 78 -6.86 3.57 3.52
CA MET A 78 -6.72 2.78 2.31
C MET A 78 -7.89 1.79 2.24
N MET A 79 -8.53 1.71 1.08
CA MET A 79 -9.68 0.84 0.86
C MET A 79 -9.46 0.02 -0.42
N PHE A 80 -9.90 -1.22 -0.39
CA PHE A 80 -9.75 -2.17 -1.48
C PHE A 80 -11.14 -2.64 -1.89
N GLU A 81 -11.54 -2.32 -3.11
CA GLU A 81 -12.76 -2.83 -3.72
C GLU A 81 -12.39 -4.05 -4.57
N VAL A 82 -12.86 -5.22 -4.15
CA VAL A 82 -12.48 -6.51 -4.72
C VAL A 82 -13.72 -7.36 -4.94
N GLN A 83 -13.73 -8.12 -6.04
CA GLN A 83 -14.81 -9.07 -6.33
C GLN A 83 -14.73 -10.30 -5.42
N ASP A 84 -13.53 -10.82 -5.20
CA ASP A 84 -13.27 -11.96 -4.34
C ASP A 84 -11.88 -11.87 -3.68
N LEU A 85 -11.70 -12.66 -2.63
CA LEU A 85 -10.45 -12.79 -1.88
C LEU A 85 -9.85 -14.19 -2.03
N ALA A 86 -10.16 -14.90 -3.12
CA ALA A 86 -9.75 -16.30 -3.28
C ALA A 86 -8.23 -16.50 -3.22
N VAL A 87 -7.47 -15.47 -3.59
CA VAL A 87 -6.00 -15.45 -3.59
C VAL A 87 -5.39 -14.73 -2.40
N ALA A 88 -6.21 -14.14 -1.51
CA ALA A 88 -5.73 -13.48 -0.31
C ALA A 88 -5.52 -14.49 0.82
N SER A 89 -4.40 -14.38 1.54
CA SER A 89 -4.15 -15.24 2.69
C SER A 89 -5.13 -14.89 3.84
N PRO A 90 -5.56 -15.86 4.67
CA PRO A 90 -6.38 -15.59 5.85
C PRO A 90 -5.73 -14.55 6.80
N THR A 91 -4.40 -14.54 6.86
CA THR A 91 -3.62 -13.56 7.62
C THR A 91 -3.84 -12.13 7.14
N THR A 92 -3.90 -11.92 5.82
CA THR A 92 -4.19 -10.61 5.22
C THR A 92 -5.60 -10.16 5.57
N VAL A 93 -6.59 -11.05 5.41
CA VAL A 93 -8.00 -10.74 5.69
C VAL A 93 -8.24 -10.44 7.16
N SER A 94 -7.51 -11.09 8.08
CA SER A 94 -7.63 -10.85 9.51
C SER A 94 -7.19 -9.45 9.98
N ARG A 95 -6.40 -8.74 9.16
CA ARG A 95 -5.82 -7.43 9.50
C ARG A 95 -6.66 -6.26 9.00
N CYS A 96 -7.60 -6.51 8.08
CA CYS A 96 -8.46 -5.49 7.50
C CYS A 96 -9.92 -5.63 7.96
N GLY A 97 -10.62 -4.49 8.03
CA GLY A 97 -12.06 -4.48 8.23
C GLY A 97 -12.77 -4.89 6.93
N MET A 98 -13.65 -5.89 7.02
CA MET A 98 -14.41 -6.40 5.88
C MET A 98 -15.83 -5.83 5.90
N VAL A 99 -16.30 -5.36 4.74
CA VAL A 99 -17.67 -4.89 4.52
C VAL A 99 -18.24 -5.69 3.34
N PHE A 100 -19.46 -6.22 3.49
CA PHE A 100 -20.18 -7.03 2.50
C PHE A 100 -21.48 -6.33 2.10
#